data_AF-A0A661CYH0-F1
#
_entry.id   AF-A0A661CYH0-F1
#
_cell.length_a   1.000
_cell.length_b   1.000
_cell.length_c   1.000
_cell.angle_alpha   90.00
_cell.angle_beta   90.00
_cell.angle_gamma   90.00
#
_symmetry.space_group_name_H-M   'P 1'
#
loop_
_entity.id
_entity.type
_entity.pdbx_description
1 polymer ?
#
loop_
_entity_poly.entity_id
_entity_poly.type
_entity_poly.pdbx_seq_one_letter_code
_entity_poly.pdbx_strand_id
1 'polypeptide(L)'
;MNIVKDEQGFERVVLAEVLIPDTVNVYGDFHTEESIRQFAYTFAETGFGIDIDHDNIDRTGPLLVVESFIAREADPDFIKGSWVVGVLIRDDDIWEGVVSGEINGFSYESLVKFIQVIIDLPIDRVVSGVTEPDIYDDHTHLFTVILDDDGRVISGGTNKVDGHEHEILVHTSTEIAMSHRHRYNILSGESVEQE
;
A
#
# COMPACT_ATOMS: atom_id res chain seq x y z
N MET A 1 0.22 -1.44 3.97
CA MET A 1 -0.50 -0.52 4.89
C MET A 1 -0.39 -1.16 6.25
N ASN A 2 0.39 -0.55 7.12
CA ASN A 2 0.85 -1.21 8.34
C ASN A 2 -0.18 -0.97 9.44
N ILE A 3 -0.69 -2.05 10.02
CA ILE A 3 -1.62 -2.03 11.15
C ILE A 3 -0.86 -2.49 12.41
N VAL A 4 -0.90 -1.67 13.47
CA VAL A 4 -0.25 -2.00 14.74
C VAL A 4 -1.27 -2.53 15.74
N LYS A 5 -0.94 -3.67 16.35
CA LYS A 5 -1.70 -4.33 17.42
C LYS A 5 -0.75 -4.69 18.56
N ASP A 6 -1.13 -4.38 19.79
CA ASP A 6 -0.40 -4.75 21.00
C ASP A 6 -1.30 -5.46 22.03
N GLU A 7 -0.81 -5.66 23.25
CA GLU A 7 -1.57 -6.28 24.35
C GLU A 7 -2.85 -5.51 24.73
N GLN A 8 -2.97 -4.25 24.35
CA GLN A 8 -4.11 -3.37 24.63
C GLN A 8 -5.11 -3.33 23.47
N GLY A 9 -4.76 -3.90 22.32
CA GLY A 9 -5.61 -3.98 21.13
C GLY A 9 -5.01 -3.24 19.93
N PHE A 10 -5.86 -2.80 19.01
CA PHE A 10 -5.43 -2.00 17.86
C PHE A 10 -5.33 -0.52 18.23
N GLU A 11 -4.20 0.12 17.91
CA GLU A 11 -4.03 1.58 18.08
C GLU A 11 -4.92 2.39 17.12
N ARG A 12 -5.48 1.72 16.10
CA ARG A 12 -6.27 2.30 14.99
C ARG A 12 -5.54 3.39 14.21
N VAL A 13 -4.21 3.36 14.25
CA VAL A 13 -3.35 4.16 13.39
C VAL A 13 -2.85 3.25 12.28
N VAL A 14 -3.00 3.72 11.03
CA VAL A 14 -2.47 3.03 9.84
C VAL A 14 -1.49 3.91 9.11
N LEU A 15 -0.36 3.33 8.73
CA LEU A 15 0.68 4.00 7.96
C LEU A 15 0.79 3.35 6.57
N ALA A 16 0.97 4.17 5.54
CA ALA A 16 1.31 3.67 4.21
C ALA A 16 2.07 4.71 3.39
N GLU A 17 2.86 4.20 2.45
CA GLU A 17 3.48 5.01 1.40
C GLU A 17 2.39 5.44 0.41
N VAL A 18 2.24 6.75 0.22
CA VAL A 18 1.33 7.34 -0.76
C VAL A 18 2.00 7.43 -2.12
N LEU A 19 3.30 7.78 -2.13
CA LEU A 19 4.15 7.85 -3.31
C LEU A 19 5.54 7.29 -2.99
N ILE A 20 6.08 6.50 -3.92
CA ILE A 20 7.38 5.83 -3.82
C ILE A 20 8.27 6.36 -4.95
N PRO A 21 9.52 6.80 -4.66
CA PRO A 21 10.39 7.35 -5.67
C PRO A 21 10.81 6.30 -6.69
N ASP A 22 11.02 6.76 -7.92
CA ASP A 22 11.60 6.00 -9.02
C ASP A 22 10.90 4.66 -9.32
N THR A 23 9.62 4.57 -8.98
CA THR A 23 8.76 3.41 -9.17
C THR A 23 7.51 3.82 -9.93
N VAL A 24 7.16 3.06 -10.98
CA VAL A 24 5.93 3.31 -11.75
C VAL A 24 4.75 2.73 -10.98
N ASN A 25 3.72 3.54 -10.74
CA ASN A 25 2.49 3.07 -10.11
C ASN A 25 1.56 2.37 -11.12
N VAL A 26 0.48 1.76 -10.63
CA VAL A 26 -0.49 1.02 -11.47
C VAL A 26 -1.22 1.87 -12.52
N TYR A 27 -1.17 3.21 -12.39
CA TYR A 27 -1.73 4.19 -13.32
C TYR A 27 -0.70 4.70 -14.34
N GLY A 28 0.56 4.27 -14.24
CA GLY A 28 1.65 4.71 -15.11
C GLY A 28 2.32 6.00 -14.67
N ASP A 29 2.03 6.51 -13.47
CA ASP A 29 2.70 7.69 -12.94
C ASP A 29 4.08 7.32 -12.40
N PHE A 30 5.01 8.26 -12.54
CA PHE A 30 6.37 8.14 -12.05
C PHE A 30 6.74 9.42 -11.32
N HIS A 31 7.32 9.29 -10.13
CA HIS A 31 7.67 10.41 -9.28
C HIS A 31 9.12 10.36 -8.85
N THR A 32 9.83 11.48 -9.02
CA THR A 32 11.15 11.69 -8.42
C THR A 32 11.00 12.07 -6.95
N GLU A 33 12.02 11.84 -6.12
CA GLU A 33 12.02 12.31 -4.72
C GLU A 33 11.70 13.80 -4.58
N GLU A 34 12.16 14.64 -5.52
CA GLU A 34 11.86 16.08 -5.51
C GLU A 34 10.36 16.35 -5.70
N SER A 35 9.74 15.69 -6.68
CA SER A 35 8.30 15.82 -6.89
C SER A 35 7.51 15.30 -5.70
N ILE A 36 7.91 14.17 -5.10
CA ILE A 36 7.26 13.59 -3.93
C ILE A 36 7.29 14.56 -2.74
N ARG A 37 8.43 15.21 -2.48
CA ARG A 37 8.52 16.26 -1.45
C ARG A 37 7.52 17.39 -1.71
N GLN A 38 7.37 17.80 -2.97
CA GLN A 38 6.42 18.85 -3.33
C GLN A 38 4.97 18.42 -3.02
N PHE A 39 4.57 17.19 -3.36
CA PHE A 39 3.24 16.66 -3.00
C PHE A 39 3.04 16.62 -1.49
N ALA A 40 4.00 16.04 -0.75
CA ALA A 40 3.92 15.90 0.71
C ALA A 40 3.79 17.27 1.42
N TYR A 41 4.57 18.26 1.00
CA TYR A 41 4.54 19.59 1.61
C TYR A 41 3.29 20.37 1.22
N THR A 42 2.83 20.23 -0.03
CA THR A 42 1.57 20.86 -0.46
C THR A 42 0.38 20.28 0.31
N PHE A 43 0.37 18.98 0.56
CA PHE A 43 -0.64 18.32 1.40
C PHE A 43 -0.67 18.89 2.83
N ALA A 44 0.50 19.14 3.42
CA ALA A 44 0.61 19.78 4.72
C ALA A 44 0.17 21.25 4.70
N GLU A 45 0.57 22.01 3.69
CA GLU A 45 0.20 23.43 3.52
C GLU A 45 -1.31 23.62 3.29
N THR A 46 -1.97 22.66 2.64
CA THR A 46 -3.41 22.69 2.35
C THR A 46 -4.27 22.14 3.49
N GLY A 47 -3.66 21.63 4.57
CA GLY A 47 -4.35 21.29 5.80
C GLY A 47 -4.79 19.83 5.94
N PHE A 48 -4.14 18.90 5.24
CA PHE A 48 -4.34 17.45 5.42
C PHE A 48 -5.77 16.96 5.11
N GLY A 49 -6.40 17.46 4.05
CA GLY A 49 -7.74 17.01 3.66
C GLY A 49 -7.78 15.51 3.36
N ILE A 50 -8.76 14.80 3.93
CA ILE A 50 -8.97 13.36 3.71
C ILE A 50 -10.41 13.13 3.25
N ASP A 51 -10.56 12.31 2.22
CA ASP A 51 -11.80 11.68 1.82
C ASP A 51 -11.61 10.16 1.65
N ILE A 52 -12.65 9.48 1.15
CA ILE A 52 -12.60 8.07 0.79
C ILE A 52 -13.09 7.95 -0.66
N ASP A 53 -12.42 7.10 -1.46
CA ASP A 53 -12.78 6.81 -2.84
C ASP A 53 -12.88 8.02 -3.77
N HIS A 54 -12.15 9.11 -3.48
CA HIS A 54 -12.19 10.37 -4.22
C HIS A 54 -13.61 10.95 -4.33
N ASP A 55 -14.46 10.70 -3.32
CA ASP A 55 -15.85 11.17 -3.27
C ASP A 55 -15.97 12.68 -2.97
N ASN A 56 -14.85 13.34 -2.63
CA ASN A 56 -14.76 14.74 -2.25
C ASN A 56 -15.63 15.10 -1.01
N ILE A 57 -15.97 14.11 -0.17
CA ILE A 57 -16.65 14.32 1.11
C ILE A 57 -15.59 14.37 2.21
N ASP A 58 -15.39 15.55 2.79
CA ASP A 58 -14.44 15.76 3.88
C ASP A 58 -14.72 14.81 5.08
N ARG A 59 -13.73 13.99 5.40
CA ARG A 59 -13.71 13.06 6.54
C ARG A 59 -12.73 13.50 7.63
N THR A 60 -12.28 14.75 7.61
CA THR A 60 -11.45 15.32 8.68
C THR A 60 -12.19 15.29 10.01
N GLY A 61 -11.59 14.67 11.02
CA GLY A 61 -12.20 14.48 12.34
C GLY A 61 -12.38 13.01 12.69
N PRO A 62 -13.24 12.25 11.99
CA PRO A 62 -13.26 10.79 12.08
C PRO A 62 -11.96 10.17 11.57
N LEU A 63 -11.33 10.78 10.55
CA LEU A 63 -9.98 10.45 10.08
C LEU A 63 -9.05 11.62 10.39
N LEU A 64 -7.92 11.32 11.03
CA LEU A 64 -6.96 12.34 11.48
C LEU A 64 -5.56 11.96 11.01
N VAL A 65 -4.94 12.80 10.19
CA VAL A 65 -3.50 12.69 9.93
C VAL A 65 -2.75 12.96 11.22
N VAL A 66 -2.05 11.96 11.72
CA VAL A 66 -1.19 12.06 12.92
C VAL A 66 0.27 12.26 12.56
N GLU A 67 0.67 11.83 11.36
CA GLU A 67 1.99 12.07 10.80
C GLU A 67 1.97 12.10 9.27
N SER A 68 2.88 12.88 8.70
CA SER A 68 3.14 12.94 7.26
C SER A 68 4.61 13.28 7.09
N PHE A 69 5.38 12.38 6.48
CA PHE A 69 6.84 12.51 6.41
C PHE A 69 7.44 11.90 5.16
N ILE A 70 8.69 12.26 4.88
CA ILE A 70 9.52 11.61 3.88
C ILE A 70 10.38 10.55 4.57
N ALA A 71 10.23 9.29 4.16
CA ALA A 71 10.97 8.16 4.70
C ALA A 71 12.48 8.37 4.54
N ARG A 72 13.23 8.05 5.59
CA ARG A 72 14.69 8.27 5.67
C ARG A 72 15.45 7.05 5.16
N GLU A 73 16.74 7.22 4.86
CA GLU A 73 17.59 6.15 4.30
C GLU A 73 17.70 4.87 5.16
N ALA A 74 17.44 4.97 6.46
CA ALA A 74 17.45 3.85 7.39
C ALA A 74 16.09 3.67 8.08
N ASP A 75 15.02 4.06 7.41
CA ASP A 75 13.66 3.75 7.88
C ASP A 75 13.46 2.22 7.83
N PRO A 76 13.04 1.58 8.93
CA PRO A 76 12.92 0.13 8.98
C PRO A 76 11.68 -0.38 8.23
N ASP A 77 10.68 0.48 8.03
CA ASP A 77 9.35 0.08 7.58
C ASP A 77 9.02 0.58 6.17
N PHE A 78 9.69 1.65 5.70
CA PHE A 78 9.35 2.32 4.45
C PHE A 78 10.55 2.55 3.52
N ILE A 79 10.29 2.59 2.21
CA ILE A 79 11.30 2.86 1.19
C ILE A 79 11.78 4.30 1.33
N LYS A 80 13.11 4.48 1.36
CA LYS A 80 13.75 5.81 1.40
C LYS A 80 13.14 6.74 0.36
N GLY A 81 12.82 7.96 0.77
CA GLY A 81 12.31 9.01 -0.11
C GLY A 81 10.82 8.92 -0.40
N SER A 82 10.14 7.84 0.01
CA SER A 82 8.69 7.73 -0.06
C SER A 82 8.01 8.79 0.81
N TRP A 83 6.87 9.27 0.35
CA TRP A 83 5.96 10.05 1.19
C TRP A 83 5.03 9.09 1.92
N VAL A 84 5.14 9.09 3.25
CA VAL A 84 4.35 8.26 4.15
C VAL A 84 3.36 9.14 4.89
N VAL A 85 2.13 8.65 5.02
CA VAL A 85 1.09 9.27 5.84
C VAL A 85 0.67 8.26 6.91
N GLY A 86 0.42 8.74 8.13
CA GLY A 86 -0.21 7.99 9.21
C GLY A 86 -1.56 8.59 9.57
N VAL A 87 -2.60 7.77 9.59
CA VAL A 87 -3.98 8.20 9.85
C VAL A 87 -4.55 7.46 11.05
N LEU A 88 -5.00 8.21 12.06
CA LEU A 88 -5.83 7.72 13.15
C LEU A 88 -7.29 7.63 12.70
N ILE A 89 -7.89 6.45 12.88
CA ILE A 89 -9.26 6.14 12.47
C ILE A 89 -10.16 6.03 13.71
N ARG A 90 -11.05 7.00 13.88
CA ARG A 90 -12.04 7.03 14.99
C ARG A 90 -13.40 6.47 14.61
N ASP A 91 -13.69 6.42 13.32
CA ASP A 91 -14.94 5.89 12.79
C ASP A 91 -14.88 4.35 12.76
N ASP A 92 -15.90 3.71 13.33
CA ASP A 92 -15.94 2.24 13.47
C ASP A 92 -16.15 1.53 12.13
N ASP A 93 -17.00 2.07 11.25
CA ASP A 93 -17.30 1.45 9.95
C ASP A 93 -16.05 1.50 9.04
N ILE A 94 -15.34 2.63 9.04
CA ILE A 94 -14.07 2.77 8.29
C ILE A 94 -13.00 1.85 8.88
N TRP A 95 -12.93 1.77 10.21
CA TRP A 95 -11.99 0.88 10.88
C TRP A 95 -12.26 -0.60 10.54
N GLU A 96 -13.51 -1.03 10.53
CA GLU A 96 -13.91 -2.38 10.10
C GLU A 96 -13.52 -2.65 8.64
N GLY A 97 -13.67 -1.67 7.75
CA GLY A 97 -13.20 -1.76 6.36
C GLY A 97 -11.68 -1.94 6.24
N VAL A 98 -10.91 -1.27 7.11
CA VAL A 98 -9.45 -1.46 7.20
C VAL A 98 -9.11 -2.85 7.75
N VAL A 99 -9.75 -3.28 8.83
CA VAL A 99 -9.50 -4.59 9.45
C VAL A 99 -9.85 -5.75 8.50
N SER A 100 -10.93 -5.62 7.74
CA SER A 100 -11.34 -6.62 6.74
C SER A 100 -10.46 -6.63 5.47
N GLY A 101 -9.69 -5.56 5.26
CA GLY A 101 -8.89 -5.33 4.06
C GLY A 101 -9.72 -4.89 2.84
N GLU A 102 -10.97 -4.48 3.03
CA GLU A 102 -11.76 -3.76 2.01
C GLU A 102 -11.11 -2.41 1.69
N ILE A 103 -10.69 -1.69 2.72
CA ILE A 103 -9.83 -0.51 2.61
C ILE A 103 -8.38 -0.98 2.79
N ASN A 104 -7.61 -0.97 1.71
CA ASN A 104 -6.29 -1.60 1.65
C ASN A 104 -5.14 -0.71 1.19
N GLY A 105 -5.40 0.57 0.90
CA GLY A 105 -4.38 1.48 0.38
C GLY A 105 -4.74 2.94 0.54
N PHE A 106 -3.75 3.80 0.30
CA PHE A 106 -3.92 5.25 0.21
C PHE A 106 -3.84 5.69 -1.25
N SER A 107 -4.46 6.84 -1.51
CA SER A 107 -4.39 7.53 -2.79
C SER A 107 -4.16 9.01 -2.52
N TYR A 108 -3.73 9.74 -3.56
CA TYR A 108 -3.69 11.19 -3.56
C TYR A 108 -4.55 11.73 -4.70
N GLU A 109 -5.14 12.91 -4.49
CA GLU A 109 -5.77 13.71 -5.52
C GLU A 109 -5.08 15.06 -5.59
N SER A 110 -4.70 15.50 -6.78
CA SER A 110 -4.03 16.79 -6.97
C SER A 110 -4.18 17.33 -8.38
N LEU A 111 -4.19 18.65 -8.52
CA LEU A 111 -4.13 19.30 -9.82
C LEU A 111 -2.68 19.32 -10.32
N VAL A 112 -2.40 18.51 -11.34
CA VAL A 112 -1.06 18.32 -11.88
C VAL A 112 -1.00 18.62 -13.37
N LYS A 113 0.22 18.82 -13.89
CA LYS A 113 0.49 18.84 -15.32
C LYS A 113 1.37 17.64 -15.67
N PHE A 114 0.85 16.76 -16.52
CA PHE A 114 1.60 15.61 -17.02
C PHE A 114 2.65 16.04 -18.06
N ILE A 115 3.82 15.42 -17.96
CA ILE A 115 4.85 15.42 -18.99
C ILE A 115 5.04 13.95 -19.39
N GLN A 116 4.93 13.66 -20.68
CA GLN A 116 5.19 12.31 -21.17
C GLN A 116 6.70 12.12 -21.34
N VAL A 117 7.19 11.03 -20.78
CA VAL A 117 8.58 10.57 -20.89
C VAL A 117 8.57 9.08 -21.22
N ILE A 118 9.59 8.63 -21.95
CA ILE A 118 9.82 7.20 -22.18
C ILE A 118 10.90 6.77 -21.19
N ILE A 119 10.59 5.77 -20.37
CA ILE A 119 11.51 5.22 -19.37
C ILE A 119 11.67 3.73 -19.66
N ASP A 120 12.91 3.28 -19.74
CA ASP A 120 13.24 1.84 -19.80
C ASP A 120 13.52 1.36 -18.38
N LEU A 121 12.57 0.63 -17.79
CA LEU A 121 12.72 0.02 -16.47
C LEU A 121 12.74 -1.51 -16.59
N PRO A 122 13.64 -2.21 -15.87
CA PRO A 122 13.51 -3.64 -15.72
C PRO A 122 12.30 -3.94 -14.82
N ILE A 123 11.30 -4.62 -15.38
CA ILE A 123 10.14 -5.09 -14.61
C ILE A 123 10.26 -6.61 -14.49
N ASP A 124 10.23 -7.09 -13.25
CA ASP A 124 10.22 -8.51 -12.97
C ASP A 124 8.84 -9.09 -13.31
N ARG A 125 8.80 -10.04 -14.25
CA ARG A 125 7.53 -10.65 -14.66
C ARG A 125 6.95 -11.59 -13.60
N VAL A 126 7.78 -12.07 -12.69
CA VAL A 126 7.39 -12.99 -11.62
C VAL A 126 8.01 -12.52 -10.33
N VAL A 127 7.17 -12.17 -9.37
CA VAL A 127 7.56 -11.71 -8.04
C VAL A 127 7.01 -12.68 -7.02
N SER A 128 7.84 -13.09 -6.06
CA SER A 128 7.42 -13.91 -4.93
C SER A 128 7.85 -13.28 -3.61
N GLY A 129 7.16 -13.64 -2.53
CA GLY A 129 7.51 -13.12 -1.21
C GLY A 129 6.66 -13.75 -0.12
N VAL A 130 6.63 -13.09 1.02
CA VAL A 130 5.79 -13.47 2.17
C VAL A 130 4.73 -12.41 2.36
N THR A 131 3.49 -12.82 2.62
CA THR A 131 2.43 -11.88 2.99
C THR A 131 2.71 -11.23 4.35
N GLU A 132 2.06 -10.11 4.61
CA GLU A 132 1.94 -9.61 5.98
C GLU A 132 1.23 -10.67 6.86
N PRO A 133 1.59 -10.75 8.16
CA PRO A 133 0.90 -11.62 9.12
C PRO A 133 -0.59 -11.32 9.19
N ASP A 134 -1.42 -12.37 9.34
CA ASP A 134 -2.82 -12.18 9.69
C ASP A 134 -2.93 -11.47 11.05
N ILE A 135 -3.87 -10.53 11.14
CA ILE A 135 -4.02 -9.65 12.31
C ILE A 135 -4.60 -10.36 13.55
N TYR A 136 -5.09 -11.59 13.42
CA TYR A 136 -5.72 -12.36 14.49
C TYR A 136 -4.82 -13.47 15.03
N ASP A 137 -4.10 -14.19 14.18
CA ASP A 137 -3.30 -15.36 14.56
C ASP A 137 -1.86 -15.37 13.99
N ASP A 138 -1.43 -14.26 13.37
CA ASP A 138 -0.07 -14.01 12.88
C ASP A 138 0.44 -14.99 11.80
N HIS A 139 -0.41 -15.84 11.22
CA HIS A 139 0.04 -16.73 10.14
C HIS A 139 0.34 -15.93 8.86
N THR A 140 1.24 -16.48 8.04
CA THR A 140 1.66 -15.88 6.77
C THR A 140 1.62 -16.90 5.65
N HIS A 141 1.58 -16.40 4.42
CA HIS A 141 1.70 -17.20 3.22
C HIS A 141 2.91 -16.81 2.39
N LEU A 142 3.47 -17.77 1.67
CA LEU A 142 4.30 -17.49 0.49
C LEU A 142 3.37 -17.11 -0.66
N PHE A 143 3.62 -15.98 -1.30
CA PHE A 143 2.90 -15.55 -2.49
C PHE A 143 3.78 -15.61 -3.73
N THR A 144 3.15 -15.81 -4.89
CA THR A 144 3.75 -15.61 -6.21
C THR A 144 2.74 -14.89 -7.10
N VAL A 145 3.18 -13.84 -7.78
CA VAL A 145 2.39 -13.08 -8.76
C VAL A 145 3.12 -12.98 -10.09
N ILE A 146 2.34 -12.97 -11.17
CA ILE A 146 2.79 -12.73 -12.54
C ILE A 146 2.33 -11.33 -12.94
N LEU A 147 3.26 -10.52 -13.43
CA LEU A 147 3.03 -9.14 -13.83
C LEU A 147 3.01 -8.99 -15.36
N ASP A 148 2.21 -8.03 -15.85
CA ASP A 148 2.27 -7.56 -17.23
C ASP A 148 3.44 -6.59 -17.46
N ASP A 149 3.57 -6.10 -18.69
CA ASP A 149 4.64 -5.19 -19.08
C ASP A 149 4.50 -3.79 -18.43
N ASP A 150 3.36 -3.49 -17.78
CA ASP A 150 3.11 -2.29 -16.99
C ASP A 150 3.23 -2.56 -15.47
N GLY A 151 3.65 -3.77 -15.07
CA GLY A 151 3.75 -4.16 -13.66
C GLY A 151 2.41 -4.48 -12.99
N ARG A 152 1.32 -4.70 -13.75
CA ARG A 152 0.01 -5.07 -13.21
C ARG A 152 -0.11 -6.57 -12.96
N VAL A 153 -0.75 -6.95 -11.86
CA VAL A 153 -1.02 -8.36 -11.55
C VAL A 153 -1.96 -8.95 -12.61
N ILE A 154 -1.46 -9.94 -13.35
CA ILE A 154 -2.25 -10.75 -14.29
C ILE A 154 -2.90 -11.91 -13.54
N SER A 155 -2.12 -12.56 -12.69
CA SER A 155 -2.52 -13.72 -11.91
C SER A 155 -1.53 -13.96 -10.78
N GLY A 156 -2.00 -14.51 -9.68
CA GLY A 156 -1.13 -14.96 -8.62
C GLY A 156 -1.91 -15.75 -7.58
N GLY A 157 -1.17 -16.24 -6.59
CA GLY A 157 -1.77 -16.92 -5.48
C GLY A 157 -0.78 -17.18 -4.37
N THR A 158 -1.29 -17.76 -3.30
CA THR A 158 -0.46 -18.18 -2.17
C THR A 158 -0.28 -19.69 -2.12
N ASN A 159 0.72 -20.13 -1.37
CA ASN A 159 0.81 -21.52 -0.94
C ASN A 159 -0.30 -21.86 0.06
N LYS A 160 -0.53 -23.16 0.26
CA LYS A 160 -1.47 -23.64 1.26
C LYS A 160 -0.87 -23.61 2.67
N VAL A 161 -1.48 -22.86 3.57
CA VAL A 161 -1.17 -22.78 5.01
C VAL A 161 -2.48 -22.96 5.78
N ASP A 162 -2.45 -23.71 6.88
CA ASP A 162 -3.60 -23.98 7.76
C ASP A 162 -4.91 -24.46 7.10
N GLY A 163 -4.82 -24.98 5.88
CA GLY A 163 -5.94 -25.57 5.16
C GLY A 163 -6.51 -24.73 4.03
N HIS A 164 -6.03 -23.50 3.83
CA HIS A 164 -6.45 -22.60 2.75
C HIS A 164 -5.27 -21.95 2.02
N GLU A 165 -5.61 -21.31 0.90
CA GLU A 165 -4.74 -20.51 0.05
C GLU A 165 -5.59 -19.36 -0.52
N HIS A 166 -4.96 -18.32 -1.02
CA HIS A 166 -5.62 -17.16 -1.57
C HIS A 166 -5.24 -16.97 -3.04
N GLU A 167 -6.21 -16.57 -3.85
CA GLU A 167 -5.95 -16.00 -5.17
C GLU A 167 -5.44 -14.56 -5.00
N ILE A 168 -4.67 -14.07 -5.97
CA ILE A 168 -4.18 -12.70 -5.98
C ILE A 168 -4.48 -12.05 -7.33
N LEU A 169 -5.30 -11.00 -7.30
CA LEU A 169 -5.77 -10.27 -8.48
C LEU A 169 -5.33 -8.79 -8.49
N VAL A 170 -4.91 -8.26 -7.34
CA VAL A 170 -4.53 -6.84 -7.16
C VAL A 170 -3.25 -6.74 -6.33
N HIS A 171 -2.54 -5.61 -6.43
CA HIS A 171 -1.17 -5.41 -5.91
C HIS A 171 -0.98 -5.41 -4.40
N THR A 172 -2.04 -5.11 -3.65
CA THR A 172 -1.92 -4.76 -2.22
C THR A 172 -2.55 -5.79 -1.29
N SER A 173 -3.40 -6.67 -1.81
CA SER A 173 -4.08 -7.68 -1.01
C SER A 173 -4.44 -8.92 -1.81
N THR A 174 -4.53 -10.05 -1.11
CA THR A 174 -5.10 -11.27 -1.65
C THR A 174 -6.63 -11.20 -1.72
N GLU A 175 -7.24 -12.13 -2.45
CA GLU A 175 -8.67 -12.38 -2.39
C GLU A 175 -9.06 -13.02 -1.05
N ILE A 176 -10.36 -12.96 -0.72
CA ILE A 176 -10.90 -13.55 0.50
C ILE A 176 -10.87 -15.08 0.40
N ALA A 177 -10.24 -15.73 1.37
CA ALA A 177 -10.35 -17.15 1.63
C ALA A 177 -10.55 -17.38 3.13
N MET A 178 -11.42 -18.32 3.52
CA MET A 178 -11.75 -18.58 4.93
C MET A 178 -12.01 -17.30 5.75
N SER A 179 -12.83 -16.40 5.22
CA SER A 179 -13.28 -15.14 5.83
C SER A 179 -12.23 -14.06 6.11
N HIS A 180 -11.00 -14.22 5.62
CA HIS A 180 -9.96 -13.19 5.71
C HIS A 180 -9.18 -13.08 4.39
N ARG A 181 -8.28 -12.10 4.34
CA ARG A 181 -7.33 -11.86 3.26
C ARG A 181 -6.02 -11.36 3.86
N HIS A 182 -4.93 -11.50 3.13
CA HIS A 182 -3.66 -10.93 3.54
C HIS A 182 -3.33 -9.68 2.72
N ARG A 183 -2.52 -8.80 3.31
CA ARG A 183 -1.78 -7.77 2.56
C ARG A 183 -0.43 -8.32 2.14
N TYR A 184 0.11 -7.79 1.06
CA TYR A 184 1.44 -8.14 0.58
C TYR A 184 2.02 -6.98 -0.24
N ASN A 185 3.32 -7.03 -0.49
CA ASN A 185 4.03 -5.98 -1.21
C ASN A 185 4.95 -6.58 -2.27
N ILE A 186 4.75 -6.19 -3.53
CA ILE A 186 5.56 -6.64 -4.67
C ILE A 186 6.94 -5.97 -4.72
N LEU A 187 7.10 -4.78 -4.13
CA LEU A 187 8.36 -4.04 -4.15
C LEU A 187 9.38 -4.59 -3.16
N SER A 188 8.91 -5.28 -2.11
CA SER A 188 9.76 -6.05 -1.20
C SER A 188 9.91 -7.52 -1.58
N GLY A 189 9.24 -7.96 -2.66
CA GLY A 189 9.30 -9.33 -3.15
C GLY A 189 10.63 -9.63 -3.85
N GLU A 190 11.02 -10.89 -3.84
CA GLU A 190 12.17 -11.38 -4.61
C GLU A 190 11.72 -11.72 -6.03
N SER A 191 12.52 -11.32 -7.01
CA SER A 191 12.33 -11.75 -8.39
C SER A 191 12.70 -13.22 -8.55
N VAL A 192 11.83 -13.98 -9.21
CA VAL A 192 12.15 -15.36 -9.57
C VAL A 192 12.77 -15.32 -10.96
N GLU A 193 14.10 -15.40 -11.03
CA GLU A 193 14.77 -15.61 -12.31
C GLU A 193 14.23 -16.90 -12.94
N GLN A 194 13.62 -16.77 -14.13
CA GLN A 194 13.24 -17.93 -14.92
C GLN A 194 14.53 -18.51 -15.52
N GLU A 195 14.94 -19.70 -15.07
CA GLU A 195 15.97 -20.53 -15.73
C GLU A 195 15.56 -20.93 -17.16
#